data_AF-A0A7S1RJ79-F1
#
_entry.id   AF-A0A7S1RJ79-F1
#
_cell.length_a   1.000
_cell.length_b   1.000
_cell.length_c   1.000
_cell.angle_alpha   90.00
_cell.angle_beta   90.00
_cell.angle_gamma   90.00
#
_symmetry.space_group_name_H-M   'P 1'
#
loop_
_entity.id
_entity.type
_entity.pdbx_description
1 polymer ?
#
loop_
_entity_poly.entity_id
_entity_poly.type
_entity_poly.pdbx_seq_one_letter_code
_entity_poly.pdbx_strand_id
1 'polypeptide(L)'
;GAARARLPPGSFYDTVAPVATSHLRGRLPELTDQHVCNVAWAFAHAEVRSPEVLKHMKVVSEKVSQKDALASMQSHHAAGTTWALLKVFTPDQQSLQKQVELPGSVRATVAAAAAVALANAKTWRPRDLVWVSWSVARAFARDEALSLLPPVVDRLASMPARDLVAADFTMVTWAIAATEMSRGHFQPASVEALMSSALENLRAQGPRASSLETYWAGSTWACARADFQGSARTFTEAVADVAARSLTSSRPWTLRNLTMVAWALVMHSCYTPAAVRFIREVYAIAIRSHREEGATAVDELQSQLAQLSLIRVALLCEPRLRAGAAGDSAPIAKELGSFVQSAEASSSLEVTVSAMQAEVSMTLNAMGHGSSLRAEVLATGGMLVDIAMLPLPERTIASPRGAAI
;
A
#
# COMPACT_ATOMS: atom_id res chain seq x y z
N GLY A 1 21.20 -15.63 15.08
CA GLY A 1 21.57 -14.88 16.30
C GLY A 1 21.63 -13.40 16.01
N ALA A 2 22.70 -12.94 15.34
CA ALA A 2 22.97 -11.55 14.98
C ALA A 2 21.76 -10.74 14.48
N ALA A 3 21.04 -11.24 13.46
CA ALA A 3 19.87 -10.55 12.92
C ALA A 3 18.76 -10.32 13.97
N ARG A 4 18.51 -11.30 14.84
CA ARG A 4 17.53 -11.17 15.95
C ARG A 4 18.02 -10.20 17.03
N ALA A 5 19.34 -10.16 17.25
CA ALA A 5 19.98 -9.20 18.14
C ALA A 5 20.10 -7.80 17.54
N ARG A 6 19.63 -7.59 16.30
CA ARG A 6 19.67 -6.32 15.58
C ARG A 6 21.08 -5.71 15.51
N LEU A 7 22.09 -6.57 15.30
CA LEU A 7 23.43 -6.05 15.00
C LEU A 7 23.37 -5.15 13.76
N PRO A 8 23.99 -3.97 13.78
CA PRO A 8 23.93 -3.03 12.67
C PRO A 8 24.48 -3.67 11.39
N PRO A 9 23.98 -3.28 10.20
CA PRO A 9 24.59 -3.64 8.94
C PRO A 9 26.09 -3.29 8.94
N GLY A 10 26.94 -4.15 8.36
CA GLY A 10 28.37 -3.90 8.27
C GLY A 10 29.22 -5.17 8.22
N SER A 11 30.48 -5.03 8.66
CA SER A 11 31.59 -5.98 8.44
C SER A 11 31.28 -7.43 8.84
N PHE A 12 30.45 -7.65 9.85
CA PHE A 12 30.01 -8.99 10.24
C PHE A 12 29.31 -9.71 9.07
N TYR A 13 28.30 -9.09 8.47
CA TYR A 13 27.52 -9.70 7.39
C TYR A 13 28.35 -9.80 6.10
N ASP A 14 29.22 -8.82 5.85
CA ASP A 14 30.14 -8.81 4.71
C ASP A 14 31.19 -9.93 4.82
N THR A 15 31.55 -10.32 6.04
CA THR A 15 32.44 -11.47 6.28
C THR A 15 31.70 -12.80 6.15
N VAL A 16 30.45 -12.87 6.60
CA VAL A 16 29.63 -14.09 6.55
C VAL A 16 29.20 -14.43 5.11
N ALA A 17 28.85 -13.45 4.29
CA ALA A 17 28.29 -13.69 2.95
C ALA A 17 29.23 -14.46 1.99
N PRO A 18 30.55 -14.16 1.90
CA PRO A 18 31.49 -14.94 1.10
C PRO A 18 31.64 -16.38 1.59
N VAL A 19 31.69 -16.59 2.90
CA VAL A 19 31.81 -17.92 3.51
C VAL A 19 30.56 -18.75 3.20
N ALA A 20 29.37 -18.18 3.42
CA ALA A 20 28.10 -18.82 3.09
C ALA A 20 27.99 -19.15 1.59
N THR A 21 28.49 -18.26 0.72
CA THR A 21 28.54 -18.48 -0.73
C THR A 21 29.46 -19.65 -1.10
N SER A 22 30.64 -19.72 -0.47
CA SER A 22 31.59 -20.82 -0.68
C SER A 22 30.97 -22.17 -0.31
N HIS A 23 30.33 -22.24 0.85
CA HIS A 23 29.64 -23.46 1.31
C HIS A 23 28.48 -23.88 0.38
N LEU A 24 27.68 -22.91 -0.09
CA LEU A 24 26.57 -23.18 -1.00
C LEU A 24 27.05 -23.71 -2.37
N ARG A 25 28.16 -23.17 -2.88
CA ARG A 25 28.75 -23.60 -4.16
C ARG A 25 29.52 -24.91 -4.06
N GLY A 26 30.22 -25.12 -2.96
CA GLY A 26 30.99 -26.33 -2.68
C GLY A 26 30.13 -27.59 -2.52
N ARG A 27 28.78 -27.44 -2.51
CA ARG A 27 27.82 -28.53 -2.29
C ARG A 27 28.21 -29.38 -1.09
N LEU A 28 28.54 -28.72 0.02
CA LEU A 28 28.78 -29.45 1.25
C LEU A 28 27.56 -30.34 1.54
N PRO A 29 27.74 -31.65 1.71
CA PRO A 29 26.64 -32.61 1.81
C PRO A 29 25.69 -32.34 2.99
N GLU A 30 26.07 -31.46 3.92
CA GLU A 30 25.31 -31.11 5.12
C GLU A 30 24.40 -29.87 4.97
N LEU A 31 24.42 -29.21 3.81
CA LEU A 31 23.67 -27.96 3.63
C LEU A 31 22.21 -28.24 3.24
N THR A 32 21.32 -28.17 4.24
CA THR A 32 19.88 -28.37 4.08
C THR A 32 19.17 -27.11 3.58
N ASP A 33 17.95 -27.28 3.06
CA ASP A 33 17.04 -26.16 2.71
C ASP A 33 16.82 -25.19 3.86
N GLN A 34 16.79 -25.72 5.09
CA GLN A 34 16.67 -24.91 6.30
C GLN A 34 17.87 -23.98 6.49
N HIS A 35 19.09 -24.46 6.24
CA HIS A 35 20.30 -23.65 6.32
C HIS A 35 20.26 -22.51 5.29
N VAL A 36 19.89 -22.81 4.04
CA VAL A 36 19.76 -21.79 2.97
C VAL A 36 18.73 -20.73 3.36
N CYS A 37 17.52 -21.16 3.76
CA CYS A 37 16.45 -20.26 4.15
C CYS A 37 16.84 -19.39 5.34
N ASN A 38 17.47 -19.96 6.38
CA ASN A 38 17.84 -19.23 7.58
C ASN A 38 18.90 -18.15 7.32
N VAL A 39 19.90 -18.45 6.47
CA VAL A 39 20.93 -17.48 6.11
C VAL A 39 20.34 -16.36 5.27
N ALA A 40 19.55 -16.68 4.25
CA ALA A 40 18.86 -15.68 3.42
C ALA A 40 17.94 -14.79 4.29
N TRP A 41 17.15 -15.40 5.16
CA TRP A 41 16.27 -14.68 6.10
C TRP A 41 17.06 -13.75 7.02
N ALA A 42 18.22 -14.18 7.53
CA ALA A 42 19.04 -13.36 8.41
C ALA A 42 19.53 -12.08 7.71
N PHE A 43 19.99 -12.17 6.45
CA PHE A 43 20.38 -11.00 5.68
C PHE A 43 19.20 -10.07 5.39
N ALA A 44 18.06 -10.63 4.99
CA ALA A 44 16.83 -9.89 4.73
C ALA A 44 16.31 -9.15 5.98
N HIS A 45 16.29 -9.84 7.12
CA HIS A 45 15.79 -9.29 8.39
C HIS A 45 16.70 -8.21 8.97
N ALA A 46 18.02 -8.34 8.78
CA ALA A 46 18.99 -7.31 9.15
C ALA A 46 19.09 -6.18 8.12
N GLU A 47 18.31 -6.25 7.03
CA GLU A 47 18.26 -5.27 5.95
C GLU A 47 19.62 -4.95 5.30
N VAL A 48 20.53 -5.93 5.27
CA VAL A 48 21.88 -5.77 4.74
C VAL A 48 21.88 -5.94 3.24
N ARG A 49 22.53 -4.99 2.54
CA ARG A 49 22.54 -4.90 1.06
C ARG A 49 23.93 -4.59 0.49
N SER A 50 25.00 -4.98 1.19
CA SER A 50 26.36 -4.84 0.67
C SER A 50 26.53 -5.68 -0.62
N PRO A 51 27.50 -5.32 -1.48
CA PRO A 51 27.80 -6.08 -2.70
C PRO A 51 27.98 -7.59 -2.45
N GLU A 52 28.61 -7.95 -1.33
CA GLU A 52 28.89 -9.32 -0.89
C GLU A 52 27.60 -10.06 -0.56
N VAL A 53 26.68 -9.42 0.17
CA VAL A 53 25.37 -10.00 0.49
C VAL A 53 24.51 -10.12 -0.77
N LEU A 54 24.47 -9.11 -1.64
CA LEU A 54 23.72 -9.18 -2.89
C LEU A 54 24.24 -10.31 -3.80
N LYS A 55 25.57 -10.47 -3.87
CA LYS A 55 26.21 -11.59 -4.58
C LYS A 55 25.80 -12.94 -3.99
N HIS A 56 25.80 -13.08 -2.66
CA HIS A 56 25.34 -14.30 -1.99
C HIS A 56 23.88 -14.61 -2.31
N MET A 57 22.98 -13.62 -2.18
CA MET A 57 21.56 -13.77 -2.44
C MET A 57 21.27 -14.14 -3.91
N LYS A 58 22.07 -13.64 -4.85
CA LYS A 58 22.01 -14.08 -6.26
C LYS A 58 22.40 -15.55 -6.44
N VAL A 59 23.41 -16.04 -5.70
CA VAL A 59 23.78 -17.47 -5.74
C VAL A 59 22.71 -18.35 -5.09
N VAL A 60 22.07 -17.86 -4.02
CA VAL A 60 20.88 -18.52 -3.44
C VAL A 60 19.78 -18.64 -4.49
N SER A 61 19.43 -17.56 -5.19
CA SER A 61 18.37 -17.61 -6.22
C SER A 61 18.72 -18.55 -7.37
N GLU A 62 19.95 -18.50 -7.89
CA GLU A 62 20.44 -19.43 -8.93
C GLU A 62 20.35 -20.90 -8.49
N LYS A 63 20.60 -21.18 -7.21
CA LYS A 63 20.55 -22.54 -6.66
C LYS A 63 19.11 -23.03 -6.52
N VAL A 64 18.21 -22.21 -5.97
CA VAL A 64 16.81 -22.63 -5.74
C VAL A 64 15.95 -22.55 -7.00
N SER A 65 16.34 -21.77 -8.01
CA SER A 65 15.70 -21.76 -9.32
C SER A 65 16.08 -22.95 -10.19
N GLN A 66 16.99 -23.83 -9.73
CA GLN A 66 17.26 -25.09 -10.41
C GLN A 66 15.97 -25.92 -10.44
N LYS A 67 15.79 -26.67 -11.54
CA LYS A 67 14.59 -27.46 -11.76
C LYS A 67 14.27 -28.33 -10.53
N ASP A 68 13.02 -28.27 -10.10
CA ASP A 68 12.44 -29.02 -8.98
C ASP A 68 12.99 -28.70 -7.57
N ALA A 69 14.00 -27.83 -7.43
CA ALA A 69 14.59 -27.51 -6.12
C ALA A 69 13.55 -26.90 -5.17
N LEU A 70 12.91 -25.79 -5.54
CA LEU A 70 11.83 -25.17 -4.74
C LEU A 70 10.66 -26.11 -4.46
N ALA A 71 10.30 -26.98 -5.40
CA ALA A 71 9.19 -27.93 -5.24
C ALA A 71 9.51 -29.02 -4.21
N SER A 72 10.79 -29.36 -4.03
CA SER A 72 11.24 -30.33 -3.03
C SER A 72 11.39 -29.74 -1.62
N MET A 73 11.49 -28.42 -1.51
CA MET A 73 11.59 -27.73 -0.22
C MET A 73 10.27 -27.83 0.56
N GLN A 74 10.39 -27.87 1.90
CA GLN A 74 9.23 -27.62 2.76
C GLN A 74 8.66 -26.22 2.50
N SER A 75 7.33 -26.07 2.57
CA SER A 75 6.60 -24.84 2.21
C SER A 75 7.20 -23.58 2.84
N HIS A 76 7.56 -23.65 4.11
CA HIS A 76 8.10 -22.54 4.87
C HIS A 76 9.53 -22.17 4.51
N HIS A 77 10.33 -23.11 4.01
CA HIS A 77 11.66 -22.80 3.47
C HIS A 77 11.57 -22.17 2.08
N ALA A 78 10.67 -22.67 1.22
CA ALA A 78 10.42 -22.08 -0.09
C ALA A 78 9.89 -20.63 0.04
N ALA A 79 8.84 -20.45 0.86
CA ALA A 79 8.25 -19.15 1.13
C ALA A 79 9.24 -18.20 1.80
N GLY A 80 9.97 -18.66 2.83
CA GLY A 80 10.96 -17.86 3.56
C GLY A 80 12.13 -17.40 2.69
N THR A 81 12.65 -18.28 1.83
CA THR A 81 13.71 -17.94 0.88
C THR A 81 13.23 -16.92 -0.15
N THR A 82 12.03 -17.12 -0.72
CA THR A 82 11.44 -16.21 -1.71
C THR A 82 11.15 -14.83 -1.10
N TRP A 83 10.63 -14.79 0.13
CA TRP A 83 10.44 -13.56 0.89
C TRP A 83 11.77 -12.83 1.14
N ALA A 84 12.78 -13.56 1.58
CA ALA A 84 14.10 -13.00 1.89
C ALA A 84 14.78 -12.39 0.66
N LEU A 85 14.75 -13.10 -0.47
CA LEU A 85 15.27 -12.59 -1.75
C LEU A 85 14.64 -11.24 -2.09
N LEU A 86 13.30 -11.16 -2.03
CA LEU A 86 12.61 -9.92 -2.41
C LEU A 86 12.89 -8.80 -1.44
N LYS A 87 12.89 -9.07 -0.13
CA LYS A 87 13.20 -8.05 0.87
C LYS A 87 14.61 -7.45 0.70
N VAL A 88 15.58 -8.25 0.27
CA VAL A 88 16.94 -7.78 -0.02
C VAL A 88 16.98 -6.93 -1.29
N PHE A 89 16.46 -7.44 -2.41
CA PHE A 89 16.56 -6.77 -3.72
C PHE A 89 15.58 -5.61 -3.92
N THR A 90 14.51 -5.54 -3.12
CA THR A 90 13.55 -4.44 -3.13
C THR A 90 13.54 -3.80 -1.74
N PRO A 91 14.45 -2.83 -1.47
CA PRO A 91 14.40 -2.10 -0.19
C PRO A 91 13.02 -1.52 0.06
N ASP A 92 12.67 -1.28 1.33
CA ASP A 92 11.46 -0.55 1.72
C ASP A 92 11.58 0.91 1.28
N GLN A 93 11.62 1.15 -0.02
CA GLN A 93 11.33 2.46 -0.57
C GLN A 93 9.81 2.54 -0.69
N GLN A 94 9.28 3.50 0.07
CA GLN A 94 7.85 3.72 0.25
C GLN A 94 7.15 4.16 -1.04
N SER A 95 7.89 4.41 -2.12
CA SER A 95 7.33 4.66 -3.44
C SER A 95 7.15 3.34 -4.19
N LEU A 96 5.90 2.88 -4.29
CA LEU A 96 5.44 1.91 -5.31
C LEU A 96 5.78 2.35 -6.75
N GLN A 97 6.34 3.55 -6.94
CA GLN A 97 6.51 4.22 -8.21
C GLN A 97 7.80 3.85 -8.94
N LYS A 98 8.82 3.29 -8.27
CA LYS A 98 10.07 2.91 -8.95
C LYS A 98 10.22 1.39 -9.00
N GLN A 99 9.92 0.83 -10.16
CA GLN A 99 10.21 -0.58 -10.44
C GLN A 99 11.72 -0.80 -10.36
N VAL A 100 12.15 -1.65 -9.43
CA VAL A 100 13.55 -2.07 -9.32
C VAL A 100 13.77 -3.22 -10.29
N GLU A 101 14.77 -3.12 -11.14
CA GLU A 101 15.14 -4.23 -12.01
C GLU A 101 15.74 -5.38 -11.18
N LEU A 102 14.98 -6.47 -11.08
CA LEU A 102 15.42 -7.67 -10.39
C LEU A 102 16.39 -8.49 -11.26
N PRO A 103 17.43 -9.11 -10.66
CA PRO A 103 18.25 -10.09 -11.38
C PRO A 103 17.38 -11.21 -11.97
N GLY A 104 17.73 -11.69 -13.17
CA GLY A 104 16.96 -12.72 -13.88
C GLY A 104 16.73 -14.00 -13.05
N SER A 105 17.73 -14.45 -12.29
CA SER A 105 17.59 -15.61 -11.39
C SER A 105 16.62 -15.37 -10.22
N VAL A 106 16.55 -14.13 -9.72
CA VAL A 106 15.59 -13.75 -8.68
C VAL A 106 14.18 -13.76 -9.26
N ARG A 107 13.94 -13.14 -10.43
CA ARG A 107 12.64 -13.20 -11.11
C ARG A 107 12.19 -14.65 -11.37
N ALA A 108 13.09 -15.49 -11.89
CA ALA A 108 12.81 -16.91 -12.12
C ALA A 108 12.47 -17.66 -10.81
N THR A 109 13.14 -17.33 -9.70
CA THR A 109 12.83 -17.89 -8.38
C THR A 109 11.42 -17.50 -7.91
N VAL A 110 11.01 -16.24 -8.10
CA VAL A 110 9.67 -15.77 -7.75
C VAL A 110 8.60 -16.49 -8.57
N ALA A 111 8.80 -16.60 -9.88
CA ALA A 111 7.86 -17.29 -10.76
C ALA A 111 7.71 -18.78 -10.39
N ALA A 112 8.83 -19.45 -10.13
CA ALA A 112 8.82 -20.84 -9.67
C ALA A 112 8.13 -20.99 -8.30
N ALA A 113 8.40 -20.09 -7.35
CA ALA A 113 7.75 -20.11 -6.05
C ALA A 113 6.23 -19.88 -6.15
N ALA A 114 5.79 -18.99 -7.04
CA ALA A 114 4.37 -18.76 -7.32
C ALA A 114 3.70 -20.01 -7.88
N ALA A 115 4.33 -20.68 -8.85
CA ALA A 115 3.81 -21.93 -9.42
C ALA A 115 3.71 -23.05 -8.38
N VAL A 116 4.73 -23.22 -7.54
CA VAL A 116 4.72 -24.22 -6.46
C VAL A 116 3.65 -23.89 -5.41
N ALA A 117 3.52 -22.62 -5.02
CA ALA A 117 2.51 -22.17 -4.07
C ALA A 117 1.08 -22.39 -4.63
N LEU A 118 0.86 -22.09 -5.91
CA LEU A 118 -0.42 -22.31 -6.58
C LEU A 118 -0.79 -23.80 -6.62
N ALA A 119 0.14 -24.67 -7.00
CA ALA A 119 -0.07 -26.12 -7.03
C ALA A 119 -0.39 -26.70 -5.64
N ASN A 120 0.05 -26.03 -4.57
CA ASN A 120 -0.13 -26.46 -3.19
C ASN A 120 -1.03 -25.52 -2.37
N ALA A 121 -1.83 -24.66 -3.00
CA ALA A 121 -2.61 -23.63 -2.31
C ALA A 121 -3.56 -24.20 -1.24
N LYS A 122 -4.00 -25.46 -1.39
CA LYS A 122 -4.87 -26.14 -0.42
C LYS A 122 -4.13 -26.70 0.79
N THR A 123 -2.86 -27.09 0.64
CA THR A 123 -2.08 -27.83 1.64
C THR A 123 -1.08 -26.97 2.39
N TRP A 124 -0.60 -25.89 1.78
CA TRP A 124 0.33 -24.97 2.43
C TRP A 124 -0.32 -24.18 3.55
N ARG A 125 0.50 -23.79 4.53
CA ARG A 125 0.07 -22.94 5.63
C ARG A 125 -0.27 -21.54 5.10
N PRO A 126 -1.26 -20.84 5.67
CA PRO A 126 -1.60 -19.46 5.32
C PRO A 126 -0.39 -18.56 5.22
N ARG A 127 0.46 -18.61 6.26
CA ARG A 127 1.66 -17.79 6.38
C ARG A 127 2.62 -17.96 5.18
N ASP A 128 2.77 -19.19 4.71
CA ASP A 128 3.69 -19.50 3.62
C ASP A 128 3.12 -18.98 2.29
N LEU A 129 1.79 -19.09 2.09
CA LEU A 129 1.09 -18.56 0.91
C LEU A 129 1.14 -17.03 0.83
N VAL A 130 0.89 -16.33 1.94
CA VAL A 130 0.92 -14.86 1.94
C VAL A 130 2.35 -14.31 1.77
N TRP A 131 3.37 -15.04 2.22
CA TRP A 131 4.77 -14.69 1.97
C TRP A 131 5.12 -14.76 0.49
N VAL A 132 4.73 -15.82 -0.21
CA VAL A 132 4.94 -15.92 -1.66
C VAL A 132 4.10 -14.86 -2.39
N SER A 133 2.84 -14.67 -2.01
CA SER A 133 1.96 -13.66 -2.62
C SER A 133 2.55 -12.25 -2.51
N TRP A 134 3.06 -11.90 -1.33
CA TRP A 134 3.75 -10.62 -1.11
C TRP A 134 5.01 -10.50 -1.97
N SER A 135 5.81 -11.56 -2.07
CA SER A 135 7.00 -11.57 -2.91
C SER A 135 6.68 -11.38 -4.40
N VAL A 136 5.64 -12.06 -4.90
CA VAL A 136 5.16 -11.93 -6.28
C VAL A 136 4.73 -10.51 -6.57
N ALA A 137 3.89 -9.93 -5.70
CA ALA A 137 3.46 -8.55 -5.84
C ALA A 137 4.63 -7.57 -5.84
N ARG A 138 5.58 -7.77 -4.94
CA ARG A 138 6.75 -6.92 -4.81
C ARG A 138 7.79 -7.08 -5.92
N ALA A 139 7.77 -8.21 -6.63
CA ALA A 139 8.52 -8.42 -7.84
C ALA A 139 7.91 -7.73 -9.06
N PHE A 140 6.71 -7.14 -8.93
CA PHE A 140 5.89 -6.68 -10.05
C PHE A 140 5.62 -7.81 -11.07
N ALA A 141 5.50 -9.05 -10.57
CA ALA A 141 5.24 -10.26 -11.37
C ALA A 141 3.72 -10.42 -11.56
N ARG A 142 3.17 -9.64 -12.50
CA ARG A 142 1.71 -9.46 -12.68
C ARG A 142 0.98 -10.75 -13.07
N ASP A 143 1.53 -11.52 -14.00
CA ASP A 143 0.87 -12.75 -14.48
C ASP A 143 0.80 -13.81 -13.39
N GLU A 144 1.88 -13.94 -12.62
CA GLU A 144 1.95 -14.79 -11.45
C GLU A 144 0.99 -14.32 -10.34
N ALA A 145 0.87 -12.99 -10.13
CA ALA A 145 -0.07 -12.43 -9.16
C ALA A 145 -1.52 -12.74 -9.52
N LEU A 146 -1.90 -12.51 -10.78
CA LEU A 146 -3.25 -12.78 -11.31
C LEU A 146 -3.63 -14.25 -11.15
N SER A 147 -2.66 -15.16 -11.30
CA SER A 147 -2.87 -16.61 -11.16
C SER A 147 -2.91 -17.07 -9.70
N LEU A 148 -2.05 -16.51 -8.84
CA LEU A 148 -1.85 -16.97 -7.46
C LEU A 148 -2.84 -16.35 -6.46
N LEU A 149 -3.12 -15.05 -6.56
CA LEU A 149 -3.85 -14.32 -5.52
C LEU A 149 -5.30 -14.80 -5.34
N PRO A 150 -6.10 -15.04 -6.38
CA PRO A 150 -7.49 -15.47 -6.18
C PRO A 150 -7.61 -16.81 -5.42
N PRO A 151 -6.88 -17.89 -5.79
CA PRO A 151 -6.90 -19.14 -5.02
C PRO A 151 -6.39 -19.00 -3.58
N VAL A 152 -5.42 -18.11 -3.34
CA VAL A 152 -4.94 -17.81 -1.97
C VAL A 152 -6.02 -17.10 -1.17
N VAL A 153 -6.70 -16.10 -1.73
CA VAL A 153 -7.80 -15.39 -1.07
C VAL A 153 -8.94 -16.36 -0.74
N ASP A 154 -9.34 -17.22 -1.69
CA ASP A 154 -10.35 -18.25 -1.47
C ASP A 154 -9.95 -19.20 -0.34
N ARG A 155 -8.67 -19.61 -0.30
CA ARG A 155 -8.16 -20.46 0.76
C ARG A 155 -8.24 -19.77 2.12
N LEU A 156 -7.72 -18.56 2.24
CA LEU A 156 -7.73 -17.82 3.50
C LEU A 156 -9.16 -17.53 3.98
N ALA A 157 -10.07 -17.18 3.06
CA ALA A 157 -11.48 -16.95 3.35
C ALA A 157 -12.21 -18.19 3.90
N SER A 158 -11.77 -19.39 3.51
CA SER A 158 -12.33 -20.66 4.01
C SER A 158 -11.82 -21.07 5.39
N MET A 159 -10.84 -20.38 5.95
CA MET A 159 -10.20 -20.76 7.21
C MET A 159 -10.86 -20.09 8.42
N PRO A 160 -10.88 -20.76 9.60
CA PRO A 160 -11.28 -20.11 10.84
C PRO A 160 -10.44 -18.86 11.13
N ALA A 161 -11.08 -17.77 11.57
CA ALA A 161 -10.39 -16.51 11.85
C ALA A 161 -9.21 -16.67 12.83
N ARG A 162 -9.32 -17.56 13.81
CA ARG A 162 -8.25 -17.88 14.79
C ARG A 162 -6.97 -18.47 14.18
N ASP A 163 -7.05 -19.02 12.96
CA ASP A 163 -5.92 -19.63 12.27
C ASP A 163 -5.15 -18.60 11.41
N LEU A 164 -5.65 -17.35 11.35
CA LEU A 164 -5.06 -16.24 10.62
C LEU A 164 -4.62 -15.16 11.59
N VAL A 165 -3.41 -14.62 11.40
CA VAL A 165 -2.92 -13.48 12.18
C VAL A 165 -3.03 -12.16 11.41
N ALA A 166 -3.02 -11.03 12.11
CA ALA A 166 -3.06 -9.68 11.53
C ALA A 166 -2.09 -9.48 10.34
N ALA A 167 -0.88 -10.04 10.50
CA ALA A 167 0.15 -9.95 9.49
C ALA A 167 -0.20 -10.71 8.20
N ASP A 168 -0.99 -11.78 8.26
CA ASP A 168 -1.38 -12.54 7.07
C ASP A 168 -2.39 -11.74 6.22
N PHE A 169 -3.40 -11.16 6.88
CA PHE A 169 -4.35 -10.25 6.25
C PHE A 169 -3.63 -9.08 5.58
N THR A 170 -2.74 -8.42 6.33
CA THR A 170 -2.00 -7.25 5.82
C THR A 170 -1.19 -7.61 4.59
N MET A 171 -0.47 -8.74 4.62
CA MET A 171 0.39 -9.14 3.50
C MET A 171 -0.43 -9.48 2.25
N VAL A 172 -1.54 -10.21 2.39
CA VAL A 172 -2.37 -10.56 1.23
C VAL A 172 -3.11 -9.33 0.67
N THR A 173 -3.72 -8.48 1.50
CA THR A 173 -4.39 -7.28 1.01
C THR A 173 -3.39 -6.31 0.38
N TRP A 174 -2.21 -6.14 0.98
CA TRP A 174 -1.14 -5.33 0.40
C TRP A 174 -0.70 -5.88 -0.96
N ALA A 175 -0.54 -7.20 -1.10
CA ALA A 175 -0.17 -7.82 -2.37
C ALA A 175 -1.20 -7.55 -3.47
N ILE A 176 -2.49 -7.61 -3.14
CA ILE A 176 -3.59 -7.26 -4.04
C ILE A 176 -3.50 -5.79 -4.47
N ALA A 177 -3.36 -4.89 -3.51
CA ALA A 177 -3.28 -3.45 -3.76
C ALA A 177 -2.03 -3.04 -4.55
N ALA A 178 -0.89 -3.70 -4.30
CA ALA A 178 0.39 -3.44 -4.98
C ALA A 178 0.41 -3.98 -6.42
N THR A 179 -0.40 -4.98 -6.73
CA THR A 179 -0.56 -5.53 -8.09
C THR A 179 -1.70 -4.89 -8.87
N GLU A 180 -2.30 -3.83 -8.29
CA GLU A 180 -3.42 -3.08 -8.88
C GLU A 180 -4.63 -3.98 -9.21
N MET A 181 -4.76 -5.10 -8.50
CA MET A 181 -5.93 -5.95 -8.60
C MET A 181 -7.06 -5.30 -7.80
N SER A 182 -8.21 -5.17 -8.45
CA SER A 182 -9.45 -4.70 -7.84
C SER A 182 -10.35 -5.86 -7.41
N ARG A 183 -11.43 -5.55 -6.67
CA ARG A 183 -12.48 -6.52 -6.29
C ARG A 183 -12.99 -7.42 -7.41
N GLY A 184 -12.97 -6.98 -8.67
CA GLY A 184 -13.45 -7.76 -9.81
C GLY A 184 -12.65 -9.02 -10.13
N HIS A 185 -11.45 -9.16 -9.57
CA HIS A 185 -10.59 -10.33 -9.76
C HIS A 185 -10.85 -11.45 -8.76
N PHE A 186 -11.77 -11.24 -7.80
CA PHE A 186 -12.00 -12.15 -6.69
C PHE A 186 -13.48 -12.53 -6.61
N GLN A 187 -13.76 -13.69 -6.03
CA GLN A 187 -15.12 -14.05 -5.66
C GLN A 187 -15.60 -13.10 -4.55
N PRO A 188 -16.74 -12.39 -4.73
CA PRO A 188 -17.22 -11.45 -3.72
C PRO A 188 -17.37 -12.08 -2.33
N ALA A 189 -17.89 -13.31 -2.27
CA ALA A 189 -18.05 -14.06 -1.01
C ALA A 189 -16.71 -14.31 -0.29
N SER A 190 -15.64 -14.58 -1.03
CA SER A 190 -14.31 -14.81 -0.45
C SER A 190 -13.73 -13.53 0.15
N VAL A 191 -13.88 -12.39 -0.54
CA VAL A 191 -13.43 -11.09 -0.01
C VAL A 191 -14.22 -10.73 1.25
N GLU A 192 -15.55 -10.89 1.24
CA GLU A 192 -16.41 -10.63 2.40
C GLU A 192 -16.03 -11.51 3.61
N ALA A 193 -15.82 -12.81 3.40
CA ALA A 193 -15.43 -13.74 4.46
C ALA A 193 -14.02 -13.45 5.01
N LEU A 194 -13.06 -13.11 4.15
CA LEU A 194 -11.71 -12.72 4.56
C LEU A 194 -11.75 -11.45 5.42
N MET A 195 -12.51 -10.44 5.00
CA MET A 195 -12.63 -9.17 5.73
C MET A 195 -13.42 -9.33 7.04
N SER A 196 -14.43 -10.18 7.06
CA SER A 196 -15.14 -10.54 8.30
C SER A 196 -14.20 -11.21 9.31
N SER A 197 -13.33 -12.11 8.85
CA SER A 197 -12.32 -12.76 9.69
C SER A 197 -11.27 -11.78 10.23
N ALA A 198 -10.86 -10.80 9.43
CA ALA A 198 -9.96 -9.72 9.87
C ALA A 198 -10.62 -8.84 10.94
N LEU A 199 -11.90 -8.50 10.76
CA LEU A 199 -12.70 -7.75 11.74
C LEU A 199 -12.91 -8.50 13.05
N GLU A 200 -13.16 -9.80 12.99
CA GLU A 200 -13.24 -10.66 14.19
C GLU A 200 -11.91 -10.66 14.95
N ASN A 201 -10.78 -10.82 14.24
CA ASN A 201 -9.44 -10.74 14.83
C ASN A 201 -9.18 -9.39 15.52
N LEU A 202 -9.52 -8.28 14.85
CA LEU A 202 -9.38 -6.94 15.41
C LEU A 202 -10.17 -6.80 16.71
N ARG A 203 -11.41 -7.29 16.74
CA ARG A 203 -12.27 -7.25 17.94
C ARG A 203 -11.74 -8.12 19.07
N ALA A 204 -11.24 -9.32 18.75
CA ALA A 204 -10.72 -10.26 19.74
C ALA A 204 -9.46 -9.73 20.46
N GLN A 205 -8.63 -8.93 19.81
CA GLN A 205 -7.41 -8.39 20.39
C GLN A 205 -7.64 -7.21 21.36
N GLY A 206 -8.81 -6.58 21.29
CA GLY A 206 -9.19 -5.47 22.15
C GLY A 206 -8.27 -4.23 22.04
N PRO A 207 -8.32 -3.31 23.01
CA PRO A 207 -7.56 -2.05 22.99
C PRO A 207 -6.04 -2.21 23.14
N ARG A 208 -5.53 -3.40 23.49
CA ARG A 208 -4.11 -3.64 23.76
C ARG A 208 -3.29 -3.92 22.49
N ALA A 209 -3.87 -3.75 21.31
CA ALA A 209 -3.28 -4.06 20.01
C ALA A 209 -2.23 -3.05 19.51
N SER A 210 -1.51 -2.34 20.38
CA SER A 210 -0.53 -1.30 19.97
C SER A 210 0.64 -1.85 19.16
N SER A 211 0.95 -3.15 19.23
CA SER A 211 1.94 -3.77 18.36
C SER A 211 1.43 -4.06 16.94
N LEU A 212 0.13 -3.86 16.68
CA LEU A 212 -0.55 -4.25 15.45
C LEU A 212 -1.10 -3.07 14.64
N GLU A 213 -0.89 -1.84 15.12
CA GLU A 213 -1.27 -0.60 14.46
C GLU A 213 -0.84 -0.54 12.98
N THR A 214 0.42 -0.89 12.68
CA THR A 214 0.95 -0.89 11.32
C THR A 214 0.27 -1.93 10.43
N TYR A 215 -0.12 -3.08 10.97
CA TYR A 215 -0.84 -4.11 10.21
C TYR A 215 -2.27 -3.66 9.88
N TRP A 216 -2.97 -3.07 10.85
CA TRP A 216 -4.33 -2.58 10.64
C TRP A 216 -4.40 -1.36 9.72
N ALA A 217 -3.51 -0.39 9.91
CA ALA A 217 -3.38 0.74 8.98
C ALA A 217 -3.02 0.26 7.57
N GLY A 218 -2.05 -0.67 7.44
CA GLY A 218 -1.67 -1.28 6.17
C GLY A 218 -2.81 -1.99 5.47
N SER A 219 -3.60 -2.77 6.22
CA SER A 219 -4.75 -3.51 5.69
C SER A 219 -5.86 -2.57 5.22
N THR A 220 -6.22 -1.55 6.00
CA THR A 220 -7.27 -0.58 5.61
C THR A 220 -6.90 0.21 4.36
N TRP A 221 -5.65 0.69 4.28
CA TRP A 221 -5.13 1.34 3.07
C TRP A 221 -5.20 0.40 1.86
N ALA A 222 -4.80 -0.87 2.04
CA ALA A 222 -4.79 -1.83 0.95
C ALA A 222 -6.20 -2.17 0.45
N CYS A 223 -7.16 -2.35 1.36
CA CYS A 223 -8.56 -2.59 1.00
C CYS A 223 -9.16 -1.42 0.21
N ALA A 224 -8.91 -0.18 0.66
CA ALA A 224 -9.34 1.02 -0.03
C ALA A 224 -8.73 1.15 -1.43
N ARG A 225 -7.44 0.83 -1.56
CA ARG A 225 -6.75 0.84 -2.87
C ARG A 225 -7.25 -0.26 -3.82
N ALA A 226 -7.67 -1.40 -3.29
CA ALA A 226 -8.23 -2.51 -4.07
C ALA A 226 -9.75 -2.35 -4.38
N ASP A 227 -10.37 -1.22 -4.00
CA ASP A 227 -11.81 -0.98 -4.09
C ASP A 227 -12.64 -2.12 -3.44
N PHE A 228 -12.21 -2.59 -2.28
CA PHE A 228 -12.99 -3.59 -1.53
C PHE A 228 -14.17 -2.92 -0.81
N GLN A 229 -15.35 -3.52 -0.91
CA GLN A 229 -16.60 -2.96 -0.39
C GLN A 229 -17.14 -3.85 0.77
N GLY A 230 -18.35 -3.56 1.25
CA GLY A 230 -19.05 -4.37 2.26
C GLY A 230 -18.25 -4.50 3.57
N SER A 231 -17.86 -5.73 3.96
CA SER A 231 -17.13 -5.98 5.20
C SER A 231 -15.79 -5.24 5.29
N ALA A 232 -15.15 -4.92 4.16
CA ALA A 232 -13.93 -4.10 4.14
C ALA A 232 -14.17 -2.67 4.65
N ARG A 233 -15.34 -2.12 4.33
CA ARG A 233 -15.79 -0.81 4.81
C ARG A 233 -15.99 -0.84 6.32
N THR A 234 -16.72 -1.84 6.83
CA THR A 234 -16.95 -2.02 8.27
C THR A 234 -15.64 -2.27 9.03
N PHE A 235 -14.71 -3.02 8.43
CA PHE A 235 -13.36 -3.19 8.96
C PHE A 235 -12.62 -1.84 9.07
N THR A 236 -12.68 -1.01 8.02
CA THR A 236 -12.06 0.32 8.00
C THR A 236 -12.63 1.24 9.09
N GLU A 237 -13.96 1.26 9.26
CA GLU A 237 -14.62 2.03 10.32
C GLU A 237 -14.18 1.55 11.71
N ALA A 238 -14.12 0.23 11.94
CA ALA A 238 -13.67 -0.32 13.21
C ALA A 238 -12.20 0.00 13.52
N VAL A 239 -11.31 -0.03 12.51
CA VAL A 239 -9.91 0.38 12.67
C VAL A 239 -9.82 1.88 12.97
N ALA A 240 -10.63 2.72 12.31
CA ALA A 240 -10.68 4.14 12.60
C ALA A 240 -11.14 4.44 14.03
N ASP A 241 -12.09 3.70 14.57
CA ASP A 241 -12.51 3.85 15.98
C ASP A 241 -11.37 3.51 16.95
N VAL A 242 -10.58 2.47 16.65
CA VAL A 242 -9.38 2.13 17.44
C VAL A 242 -8.32 3.23 17.34
N ALA A 243 -8.06 3.71 16.12
CA ALA A 243 -7.09 4.77 15.85
C ALA A 243 -7.49 6.09 16.52
N ALA A 244 -8.77 6.47 16.50
CA ALA A 244 -9.28 7.68 17.13
C ALA A 244 -9.05 7.69 18.64
N ARG A 245 -9.25 6.54 19.31
CA ARG A 245 -8.93 6.42 20.75
C ARG A 245 -7.43 6.56 21.05
N SER A 246 -6.57 6.27 20.07
CA SER A 246 -5.13 6.43 20.23
C SER A 246 -4.68 7.90 20.23
N LEU A 247 -5.46 8.80 19.60
CA LEU A 247 -5.13 10.24 19.51
C LEU A 247 -5.01 10.90 20.88
N THR A 248 -5.79 10.43 21.86
CA THR A 248 -5.77 10.92 23.24
C THR A 248 -4.93 10.05 24.18
N SER A 249 -4.26 9.02 23.66
CA SER A 249 -3.49 8.07 24.47
C SER A 249 -2.05 8.54 24.69
N SER A 250 -1.38 8.00 25.72
CA SER A 250 0.03 8.27 25.97
C SER A 250 0.98 7.72 24.90
N ARG A 251 0.49 6.82 24.04
CA ARG A 251 1.23 6.22 22.93
C ARG A 251 0.34 6.26 21.68
N PRO A 252 0.22 7.42 21.03
CA PRO A 252 -0.56 7.54 19.82
C PRO A 252 0.06 6.67 18.72
N TRP A 253 -0.79 6.25 17.77
CA TRP A 253 -0.31 5.66 16.53
C TRP A 253 0.60 6.67 15.80
N THR A 254 1.52 6.18 14.99
CA THR A 254 2.34 7.06 14.14
C THR A 254 1.44 7.87 13.21
N LEU A 255 1.86 9.10 12.91
CA LEU A 255 1.14 9.98 11.98
C LEU A 255 0.88 9.27 10.64
N ARG A 256 1.86 8.51 10.15
CA ARG A 256 1.72 7.67 8.95
C ARG A 256 0.53 6.72 9.03
N ASN A 257 0.42 5.94 10.10
CA ASN A 257 -0.65 4.97 10.26
C ASN A 257 -2.01 5.67 10.37
N LEU A 258 -2.07 6.81 11.06
CA LEU A 258 -3.28 7.63 11.15
C LEU A 258 -3.70 8.17 9.77
N THR A 259 -2.77 8.72 9.00
CA THR A 259 -3.01 9.24 7.64
C THR A 259 -3.53 8.13 6.70
N MET A 260 -2.94 6.94 6.77
CA MET A 260 -3.39 5.78 5.96
C MET A 260 -4.84 5.40 6.24
N VAL A 261 -5.25 5.39 7.51
CA VAL A 261 -6.64 5.08 7.91
C VAL A 261 -7.58 6.21 7.50
N ALA A 262 -7.21 7.48 7.73
CA ALA A 262 -8.01 8.63 7.32
C ALA A 262 -8.22 8.67 5.80
N TRP A 263 -7.17 8.36 5.03
CA TRP A 263 -7.24 8.23 3.58
C TRP A 263 -8.19 7.08 3.16
N ALA A 264 -8.10 5.92 3.82
CA ALA A 264 -8.98 4.80 3.53
C ALA A 264 -10.46 5.11 3.79
N LEU A 265 -10.78 5.86 4.86
CA LEU A 265 -12.15 6.34 5.12
C LEU A 265 -12.66 7.26 4.02
N VAL A 266 -11.79 8.14 3.51
CA VAL A 266 -12.12 9.02 2.37
C VAL A 266 -12.44 8.19 1.13
N MET A 267 -11.59 7.23 0.79
CA MET A 267 -11.77 6.35 -0.36
C MET A 267 -13.05 5.50 -0.29
N HIS A 268 -13.37 4.94 0.88
CA HIS A 268 -14.59 4.16 1.08
C HIS A 268 -15.86 5.02 1.29
N SER A 269 -15.74 6.35 1.25
CA SER A 269 -16.84 7.28 1.54
C SER A 269 -17.53 7.01 2.90
N CYS A 270 -16.71 6.74 3.92
CA CYS A 270 -17.13 6.49 5.30
C CYS A 270 -17.20 7.79 6.10
N TYR A 271 -18.36 8.45 6.06
CA TYR A 271 -18.56 9.77 6.67
C TYR A 271 -19.53 9.74 7.86
N THR A 272 -19.35 8.77 8.77
CA THR A 272 -20.01 8.83 10.08
C THR A 272 -19.49 10.05 10.86
N PRO A 273 -20.25 10.63 11.81
CA PRO A 273 -19.76 11.78 12.59
C PRO A 273 -18.40 11.55 13.27
N ALA A 274 -18.16 10.33 13.76
CA ALA A 274 -16.88 9.93 14.34
C ALA A 274 -15.75 9.89 13.30
N ALA A 275 -16.00 9.28 12.12
CA ALA A 275 -15.03 9.23 11.03
C ALA A 275 -14.69 10.63 10.51
N VAL A 276 -15.67 11.53 10.34
CA VAL A 276 -15.42 12.92 9.91
C VAL A 276 -14.53 13.65 10.91
N ARG A 277 -14.78 13.49 12.22
CA ARG A 277 -13.93 14.08 13.27
C ARG A 277 -12.49 13.54 13.18
N PHE A 278 -12.35 12.22 13.08
CA PHE A 278 -11.05 11.56 12.96
C PHE A 278 -10.27 12.05 11.73
N ILE A 279 -10.88 12.06 10.55
CA ILE A 279 -10.22 12.51 9.30
C ILE A 279 -9.68 13.94 9.46
N ARG A 280 -10.47 14.84 10.04
CA ARG A 280 -10.08 16.24 10.23
C ARG A 280 -8.97 16.41 11.26
N GLU A 281 -9.06 15.67 12.36
CA GLU A 281 -8.07 15.74 13.43
C GLU A 281 -6.71 15.20 12.95
N VAL A 282 -6.70 14.05 12.27
CA VAL A 282 -5.49 13.50 11.64
C VAL A 282 -4.91 14.47 10.62
N TYR A 283 -5.76 15.05 9.76
CA TYR A 283 -5.30 16.04 8.79
C TYR A 283 -4.69 17.28 9.48
N ALA A 284 -5.34 17.82 10.51
CA ALA A 284 -4.83 18.98 11.25
C ALA A 284 -3.50 18.67 11.97
N ILE A 285 -3.35 17.48 12.56
CA ILE A 285 -2.10 17.01 13.17
C ILE A 285 -1.00 16.95 12.11
N ALA A 286 -1.27 16.39 10.93
CA ALA A 286 -0.28 16.30 9.86
C ALA A 286 0.22 17.68 9.40
N ILE A 287 -0.69 18.64 9.24
CA ILE A 287 -0.33 20.01 8.86
C ILE A 287 0.48 20.71 9.96
N ARG A 288 0.13 20.49 11.23
CA ARG A 288 0.85 21.08 12.36
C ARG A 288 2.27 20.51 12.49
N SER A 289 2.40 19.18 12.47
CA SER A 289 3.70 18.48 12.55
C SER A 289 4.65 18.95 11.45
N HIS A 290 4.17 19.11 10.21
CA HIS A 290 5.00 19.67 9.14
C HIS A 290 5.52 21.09 9.42
N ARG A 291 4.70 21.96 10.03
CA ARG A 291 5.11 23.33 10.36
C ARG A 291 6.12 23.37 11.48
N GLU A 292 5.95 22.51 12.48
CA GLU A 292 6.78 22.50 13.69
C GLU A 292 8.14 21.83 13.44
N GLU A 293 8.18 20.76 12.66
CA GLU A 293 9.38 19.92 12.49
C GLU A 293 10.25 20.34 11.29
N GLY A 294 9.76 21.23 10.42
CA GLY A 294 10.53 21.76 9.29
C GLY A 294 11.06 20.67 8.36
N ALA A 295 12.32 20.81 7.91
CA ALA A 295 12.92 19.99 6.84
C ALA A 295 12.98 18.48 7.13
N THR A 296 13.13 18.05 8.38
CA THR A 296 13.21 16.62 8.73
C THR A 296 11.87 15.89 8.62
N ALA A 297 10.75 16.58 8.84
CA ALA A 297 9.42 16.02 8.59
C ALA A 297 9.07 15.98 7.10
N VAL A 298 9.78 16.74 6.25
CA VAL A 298 9.50 16.79 4.81
C VAL A 298 9.65 15.42 4.18
N ASP A 299 10.69 14.65 4.49
CA ASP A 299 10.93 13.34 3.87
C ASP A 299 9.85 12.30 4.22
N GLU A 300 9.45 12.23 5.50
CA GLU A 300 8.38 11.31 5.92
C GLU A 300 7.02 11.75 5.35
N LEU A 301 6.74 13.04 5.36
CA LEU A 301 5.50 13.59 4.82
C LEU A 301 5.44 13.47 3.30
N GLN A 302 6.57 13.56 2.59
CA GLN A 302 6.66 13.41 1.14
C GLN A 302 6.10 12.06 0.69
N SER A 303 6.33 11.00 1.47
CA SER A 303 5.72 9.68 1.24
C SER A 303 4.19 9.66 1.40
N GLN A 304 3.63 10.61 2.16
CA GLN A 304 2.21 10.72 2.49
C GLN A 304 1.49 11.84 1.73
N LEU A 305 2.20 12.71 0.99
CA LEU A 305 1.63 13.89 0.35
C LEU A 305 0.44 13.55 -0.55
N ALA A 306 0.54 12.50 -1.36
CA ALA A 306 -0.58 12.07 -2.20
C ALA A 306 -1.84 11.73 -1.39
N GLN A 307 -1.69 11.11 -0.22
CA GLN A 307 -2.80 10.76 0.66
C GLN A 307 -3.40 12.02 1.31
N LEU A 308 -2.55 12.90 1.84
CA LEU A 308 -2.98 14.15 2.46
C LEU A 308 -3.66 15.09 1.46
N SER A 309 -3.16 15.15 0.23
CA SER A 309 -3.80 15.88 -0.88
C SER A 309 -5.21 15.36 -1.13
N LEU A 310 -5.41 14.05 -1.24
CA LEU A 310 -6.74 13.49 -1.45
C LEU A 310 -7.69 13.74 -0.26
N ILE A 311 -7.19 13.61 0.98
CA ILE A 311 -7.97 13.94 2.18
C ILE A 311 -8.42 15.41 2.12
N ARG A 312 -7.53 16.32 1.71
CA ARG A 312 -7.86 17.74 1.53
C ARG A 312 -8.93 17.95 0.47
N VAL A 313 -8.84 17.31 -0.70
CA VAL A 313 -9.88 17.43 -1.74
C VAL A 313 -11.22 17.03 -1.15
N ALA A 314 -11.25 15.90 -0.44
CA ALA A 314 -12.48 15.40 0.16
C ALA A 314 -13.03 16.39 1.21
N LEU A 315 -12.19 16.95 2.08
CA LEU A 315 -12.61 17.97 3.06
C LEU A 315 -13.20 19.24 2.42
N LEU A 316 -12.72 19.63 1.23
CA LEU A 316 -13.18 20.82 0.52
C LEU A 316 -14.41 20.57 -0.35
N CYS A 317 -14.47 19.41 -0.99
CA CYS A 317 -15.47 19.12 -2.02
C CYS A 317 -16.68 18.38 -1.45
N GLU A 318 -16.48 17.47 -0.49
CA GLU A 318 -17.53 16.54 -0.06
C GLU A 318 -18.47 17.20 0.97
N PRO A 319 -19.78 17.39 0.66
CA PRO A 319 -20.69 18.10 1.55
C PRO A 319 -20.80 17.49 2.95
N ARG A 320 -20.75 16.15 3.08
CA ARG A 320 -20.81 15.49 4.39
C ARG A 320 -19.58 15.76 5.25
N LEU A 321 -18.41 15.83 4.61
CA LEU A 321 -17.17 16.21 5.27
C LEU A 321 -17.12 17.72 5.57
N ARG A 322 -17.87 18.57 4.87
CA ARG A 322 -17.99 20.01 5.17
C ARG A 322 -19.03 20.34 6.24
N ALA A 323 -20.19 19.70 6.24
CA ALA A 323 -21.30 20.03 7.13
C ALA A 323 -20.92 19.92 8.62
N GLY A 324 -20.02 18.99 8.97
CA GLY A 324 -19.50 18.87 10.33
C GLY A 324 -18.62 20.05 10.79
N ALA A 325 -18.37 21.07 9.98
CA ALA A 325 -17.41 22.17 10.26
C ALA A 325 -18.06 23.41 10.86
N ALA A 326 -19.38 23.53 10.75
CA ALA A 326 -20.12 24.75 11.07
C ALA A 326 -20.03 25.20 12.54
N GLY A 327 -19.40 24.42 13.44
CA GLY A 327 -19.23 24.77 14.85
C GLY A 327 -17.94 25.52 15.21
N ASP A 328 -16.78 25.23 14.59
CA ASP A 328 -15.46 25.69 15.11
C ASP A 328 -14.34 25.81 14.04
N SER A 329 -14.62 25.64 12.74
CA SER A 329 -13.56 25.29 11.75
C SER A 329 -13.01 26.43 10.87
N ALA A 330 -13.34 27.69 11.13
CA ALA A 330 -12.80 28.82 10.33
C ALA A 330 -11.25 28.84 10.19
N PRO A 331 -10.44 28.39 11.17
CA PRO A 331 -8.98 28.38 11.05
C PRO A 331 -8.46 27.38 9.99
N ILE A 332 -9.11 26.22 9.86
CA ILE A 332 -8.62 25.10 9.04
C ILE A 332 -8.57 25.50 7.56
N ALA A 333 -9.56 26.22 7.04
CA ALA A 333 -9.63 26.65 5.64
C ALA A 333 -8.48 27.60 5.23
N LYS A 334 -8.09 28.51 6.12
CA LYS A 334 -6.98 29.45 5.86
C LYS A 334 -5.62 28.73 5.98
N GLU A 335 -5.50 27.84 6.96
CA GLU A 335 -4.30 27.05 7.21
C GLU A 335 -4.01 26.02 6.10
N LEU A 336 -5.06 25.53 5.47
CA LEU A 336 -5.04 24.61 4.33
C LEU A 336 -4.42 25.20 3.06
N GLY A 337 -4.38 26.52 2.90
CA GLY A 337 -3.88 27.18 1.69
C GLY A 337 -2.35 27.23 1.60
N SER A 338 -1.67 27.47 2.72
CA SER A 338 -0.22 27.75 2.75
C SER A 338 0.66 26.50 2.71
N PHE A 339 0.21 25.39 3.32
CA PHE A 339 0.99 24.15 3.40
C PHE A 339 1.27 23.54 2.02
N VAL A 340 0.24 23.46 1.17
CA VAL A 340 0.35 22.82 -0.14
C VAL A 340 1.23 23.64 -1.09
N GLN A 341 1.13 24.96 -1.06
CA GLN A 341 2.03 25.82 -1.83
C GLN A 341 3.51 25.58 -1.49
N SER A 342 3.83 25.30 -0.23
CA SER A 342 5.20 24.98 0.23
C SER A 342 5.63 23.56 -0.17
N ALA A 343 4.74 22.58 -0.06
CA ALA A 343 5.03 21.21 -0.46
C ALA A 343 5.19 21.09 -1.99
N GLU A 344 4.41 21.85 -2.75
CA GLU A 344 4.46 21.89 -4.22
C GLU A 344 5.61 22.72 -4.78
N ALA A 345 5.99 23.82 -4.12
CA ALA A 345 7.25 24.50 -4.44
C ALA A 345 8.45 23.55 -4.29
N SER A 346 8.31 22.50 -3.48
CA SER A 346 9.32 21.46 -3.24
C SER A 346 9.16 20.24 -4.16
N SER A 347 7.94 19.90 -4.58
CA SER A 347 7.69 18.85 -5.57
C SER A 347 7.57 19.47 -6.96
N SER A 348 8.64 19.42 -7.76
CA SER A 348 8.62 19.76 -9.18
C SER A 348 7.71 18.80 -9.97
N LEU A 349 6.40 18.89 -9.77
CA LEU A 349 5.37 18.23 -10.56
C LEU A 349 5.18 19.08 -11.81
N GLU A 350 5.99 18.78 -12.84
CA GLU A 350 5.76 19.31 -14.18
C GLU A 350 4.33 18.97 -14.59
N VAL A 351 3.50 20.01 -14.70
CA VAL A 351 2.14 19.94 -15.23
C VAL A 351 2.25 19.66 -16.72
N THR A 352 2.47 18.40 -17.07
CA THR A 352 2.30 17.97 -18.45
C THR A 352 0.80 17.91 -18.71
N VAL A 353 0.35 18.59 -19.77
CA VAL A 353 -1.00 18.40 -20.31
C VAL A 353 -1.10 16.91 -20.66
N SER A 354 -1.74 16.15 -19.78
CA SER A 354 -1.82 14.70 -19.91
C SER A 354 -2.56 14.35 -21.20
N ALA A 355 -2.07 13.37 -21.96
CA ALA A 355 -2.77 12.82 -23.13
C ALA A 355 -4.22 12.44 -22.79
N MET A 356 -4.49 12.09 -21.53
CA MET A 356 -5.82 11.80 -21.00
C MET A 356 -6.77 13.02 -21.02
N GLN A 357 -6.27 14.23 -20.77
CA GLN A 357 -7.09 15.45 -20.81
C GLN A 357 -7.58 15.75 -22.24
N ALA A 358 -6.69 15.55 -23.22
CA ALA A 358 -7.05 15.67 -24.63
C ALA A 358 -8.10 14.62 -25.03
N GLU A 359 -7.91 13.36 -24.59
CA GLU A 359 -8.85 12.27 -24.86
C GLU A 359 -10.24 12.51 -24.25
N VAL A 360 -10.31 12.97 -23.01
CA VAL A 360 -11.61 13.29 -22.39
C VAL A 360 -12.26 14.51 -23.05
N SER A 361 -11.48 15.53 -23.42
CA SER A 361 -12.01 16.67 -24.19
C SER A 361 -12.60 16.21 -25.52
N MET A 362 -11.90 15.33 -26.25
CA MET A 362 -12.40 14.73 -27.49
C MET A 362 -13.68 13.91 -27.27
N THR A 363 -13.73 13.12 -26.19
CA THR A 363 -14.90 12.30 -25.85
C THR A 363 -16.11 13.16 -25.49
N LEU A 364 -15.92 14.21 -24.69
CA LEU A 364 -16.99 15.18 -24.36
C LEU A 364 -17.52 15.88 -25.61
N ASN A 365 -16.64 16.25 -26.54
CA ASN A 365 -17.04 16.82 -27.83
C ASN A 365 -17.85 15.80 -28.67
N ALA A 366 -17.40 14.54 -28.74
CA ALA A 366 -18.08 13.48 -29.48
C ALA A 366 -19.48 13.17 -28.92
N MET A 367 -19.66 13.29 -27.60
CA MET A 367 -20.97 13.12 -26.94
C MET A 367 -21.87 14.38 -27.03
N GLY A 368 -21.43 15.45 -27.70
CA GLY A 368 -22.18 16.71 -27.79
C GLY A 368 -22.17 17.54 -26.51
N HIS A 369 -21.34 17.17 -25.53
CA HIS A 369 -21.19 17.89 -24.26
C HIS A 369 -20.08 18.95 -24.27
N GLY A 370 -19.30 19.04 -25.34
CA GLY A 370 -18.20 20.00 -25.49
C GLY A 370 -18.59 21.48 -25.30
N SER A 371 -19.84 21.83 -25.57
CA SER A 371 -20.39 23.18 -25.36
C SER A 371 -20.94 23.42 -23.95
N SER A 372 -21.03 22.38 -23.11
CA SER A 372 -21.55 22.44 -21.74
C SER A 372 -20.53 22.11 -20.67
N LEU A 373 -19.53 21.29 -21.01
CA LEU A 373 -18.52 20.77 -20.11
C LEU A 373 -17.15 20.95 -20.76
N ARG A 374 -16.18 21.44 -19.98
CA ARG A 374 -14.77 21.51 -20.37
C ARG A 374 -13.95 20.65 -19.42
N ALA A 375 -12.96 19.94 -19.94
CA ALA A 375 -11.95 19.27 -19.14
C ALA A 375 -10.83 20.28 -18.86
N GLU A 376 -10.83 20.84 -17.66
CA GLU A 376 -9.75 21.74 -17.23
C GLU A 376 -8.87 21.10 -16.19
N VAL A 377 -7.56 21.39 -16.30
CA VAL A 377 -6.64 21.22 -15.18
C VAL A 377 -6.87 22.39 -14.25
N LEU A 378 -7.60 22.15 -13.17
CA LEU A 378 -7.78 23.16 -12.14
C LEU A 378 -6.70 23.00 -11.10
N ALA A 379 -5.83 24.00 -10.97
CA ALA A 379 -4.94 24.17 -9.83
C ALA A 379 -5.65 24.96 -8.73
N THR A 380 -6.60 24.35 -8.02
CA THR A 380 -7.31 25.06 -6.94
C THR A 380 -6.63 24.78 -5.61
N GLY A 381 -5.96 25.81 -5.06
CA GLY A 381 -5.21 25.67 -3.82
C GLY A 381 -3.98 24.74 -3.96
N GLY A 382 -3.44 24.61 -5.16
CA GLY A 382 -2.22 23.83 -5.44
C GLY A 382 -2.46 22.48 -6.14
N MET A 383 -3.56 21.79 -5.81
CA MET A 383 -3.79 20.47 -6.42
C MET A 383 -4.13 20.57 -7.90
N LEU A 384 -3.37 19.87 -8.73
CA LEU A 384 -3.67 19.65 -10.14
C LEU A 384 -4.69 18.52 -10.24
N VAL A 385 -5.92 18.86 -10.59
CA VAL A 385 -6.91 17.87 -11.00
C VAL A 385 -6.73 17.68 -12.50
N ASP A 386 -6.38 16.47 -12.97
CA ASP A 386 -6.19 16.23 -14.41
C ASP A 386 -7.43 16.61 -15.24
N ILE A 387 -8.62 16.39 -14.67
CA ILE A 387 -9.90 16.68 -15.31
C ILE A 387 -10.92 17.13 -14.27
N ALA A 388 -11.26 18.41 -14.26
CA ALA A 388 -12.48 18.90 -13.64
C ALA A 388 -13.55 19.14 -14.72
N MET A 389 -14.70 18.49 -14.60
CA MET A 389 -15.87 18.81 -15.43
C MET A 389 -16.61 19.98 -14.78
N LEU A 390 -16.36 21.17 -15.28
CA LEU A 390 -17.08 22.36 -14.85
C LEU A 390 -18.27 22.62 -15.78
N PRO A 391 -19.48 22.88 -15.24
CA PRO A 391 -20.54 23.44 -16.05
C PRO A 391 -20.05 24.79 -16.58
N LEU A 392 -20.16 24.99 -17.90
CA LEU A 392 -19.91 26.30 -18.47
C LEU A 392 -20.94 27.28 -17.87
N PRO A 393 -20.51 28.49 -17.45
CA PRO A 393 -21.47 29.50 -17.01
C PRO A 393 -22.48 29.67 -18.14
N GLU A 394 -23.77 29.55 -17.82
CA GLU A 394 -24.84 29.81 -18.80
C GLU A 394 -24.48 31.13 -19.47
N ARG A 395 -24.17 31.08 -20.77
CA ARG A 395 -24.05 32.30 -21.55
C ARG A 395 -25.41 32.95 -21.35
N THR A 396 -25.44 34.02 -20.57
CA THR A 396 -26.58 34.91 -20.51
C THR A 396 -26.71 35.38 -21.95
N ILE A 397 -27.57 34.71 -22.72
CA ILE A 397 -27.89 35.12 -24.06
C ILE A 397 -28.52 36.48 -23.81
N ALA A 398 -27.74 37.53 -24.06
CA ALA A 398 -28.27 38.87 -24.13
C ALA A 398 -29.37 38.76 -25.18
N SER A 399 -30.62 38.74 -24.71
CA SER A 399 -31.79 38.81 -25.57
C SER A 399 -31.51 39.94 -26.55
N PRO A 400 -31.57 39.74 -27.87
CA PRO A 400 -31.43 40.83 -28.81
C PRO A 400 -32.52 41.83 -28.42
N ARG A 401 -32.14 42.96 -27.84
CA ARG A 401 -33.04 44.09 -27.68
C ARG A 401 -33.49 44.44 -29.08
N GLY A 402 -34.79 44.33 -29.30
CA GLY A 402 -35.42 44.51 -30.60
C GLY A 402 -34.91 45.77 -31.29
N ALA A 403 -34.50 45.60 -32.54
CA ALA A 403 -34.63 46.65 -33.52
C ALA A 403 -36.13 46.88 -33.73
N ALA A 404 -36.67 47.89 -33.07
CA ALA A 404 -37.95 48.47 -33.45
C ALA A 404 -37.74 49.32 -34.71
N ILE A 405 -38.61 49.13 -35.70
CA ILE A 405 -38.87 50.08 -36.79
C ILE A 405 -39.74 51.20 -36.22
#